data_AF-A0A2M7UA58-F1
#
_entry.id   AF-A0A2M7UA58-F1
#
_cell.length_a   1.000
_cell.length_b   1.000
_cell.length_c   1.000
_cell.angle_alpha   90.00
_cell.angle_beta   90.00
_cell.angle_gamma   90.00
#
_symmetry.space_group_name_H-M   'P 1'
#
loop_
_entity.id
_entity.type
_entity.pdbx_description
1 polymer ?
#
loop_
_entity_poly.entity_id
_entity_poly.type
_entity_poly.pdbx_seq_one_letter_code
_entity_poly.pdbx_strand_id
1 'polypeptide(L)'
;AETNMVKSFGIMLVASFIASLATAHIIGYMLVVFPASSALRVAWTSAFWLWLGYSFTYILTAPAFENRPWSYVFINGGYWLVGLLVIASILGIWR
;
A
#
# COMPACT_ATOMS: atom_id res chain seq x y z
N ALA A 1 -29.54 -9.10 0.30
CA ALA A 1 -29.45 -7.89 1.14
C ALA A 1 -28.94 -6.78 0.25
N GLU A 2 -29.66 -5.66 0.12
CA GLU A 2 -29.18 -4.52 -0.65
C GLU A 2 -27.93 -3.95 0.03
N THR A 3 -26.80 -3.99 -0.67
CA THR A 3 -25.58 -3.32 -0.24
C THR A 3 -25.81 -1.82 -0.23
N ASN A 4 -25.82 -1.21 0.96
CA ASN A 4 -25.82 0.25 1.09
C ASN A 4 -24.48 0.77 0.55
N MET A 5 -24.48 1.16 -0.72
CA MET A 5 -23.28 1.56 -1.45
C MET A 5 -22.55 2.71 -0.75
N VAL A 6 -23.29 3.67 -0.18
CA VAL A 6 -22.72 4.80 0.58
C VAL A 6 -21.92 4.31 1.78
N LYS A 7 -22.44 3.31 2.50
CA LYS A 7 -21.72 2.70 3.63
C LYS A 7 -20.43 2.02 3.17
N SER A 8 -20.46 1.26 2.07
CA SER A 8 -19.27 0.59 1.54
C SER A 8 -18.20 1.58 1.08
N PHE A 9 -18.59 2.64 0.37
CA PHE A 9 -17.66 3.71 -0.03
C PHE A 9 -17.10 4.45 1.18
N GLY A 10 -17.92 4.74 2.20
CA GLY A 10 -17.49 5.38 3.43
C GLY A 10 -16.43 4.56 4.19
N ILE A 11 -16.65 3.25 4.32
CA ILE A 11 -15.68 2.34 4.94
C ILE A 11 -14.37 2.32 4.14
N MET A 12 -14.45 2.18 2.82
CA MET A 12 -13.26 2.16 1.97
C MET A 12 -12.46 3.45 2.05
N LEU A 13 -13.13 4.61 2.05
CA LEU A 13 -12.46 5.91 2.19
C LEU A 13 -11.67 5.99 3.50
N VAL A 14 -12.30 5.65 4.62
CA VAL A 14 -11.65 5.69 5.94
C VAL A 14 -10.50 4.68 6.01
N ALA A 15 -10.70 3.45 5.52
CA ALA A 15 -9.67 2.42 5.51
C ALA A 15 -8.46 2.84 4.65
N SER A 16 -8.70 3.37 3.44
CA SER A 16 -7.64 3.87 2.56
C SER A 16 -6.91 5.06 3.17
N PHE A 17 -7.61 5.96 3.85
CA PHE A 17 -6.99 7.08 4.56
C PHE A 17 -6.07 6.59 5.68
N ILE A 18 -6.54 5.67 6.53
CA ILE A 18 -5.73 5.06 7.60
C ILE A 18 -4.49 4.36 7.02
N ALA A 19 -4.66 3.56 5.96
CA ALA A 19 -3.55 2.88 5.29
C ALA A 19 -2.52 3.88 4.74
N SER A 20 -2.98 4.99 4.15
CA SER A 20 -2.10 6.04 3.63
C SER A 20 -1.31 6.74 4.74
N LEU A 21 -1.97 7.06 5.87
CA LEU A 21 -1.32 7.67 7.04
C LEU A 21 -0.29 6.72 7.67
N ALA A 22 -0.64 5.45 7.85
CA ALA A 22 0.28 4.46 8.40
C ALA A 22 1.52 4.29 7.51
N THR A 23 1.31 4.19 6.19
CA THR A 23 2.40 4.11 5.21
C THR A 23 3.28 5.35 5.27
N ALA A 24 2.67 6.55 5.28
CA ALA A 24 3.41 7.80 5.35
C ALA A 24 4.24 7.91 6.64
N HIS A 25 3.69 7.48 7.77
CA HIS A 25 4.39 7.47 9.05
C HIS A 25 5.60 6.52 9.02
N ILE A 26 5.43 5.29 8.52
CA ILE A 26 6.52 4.31 8.43
C ILE A 26 7.64 4.83 7.53
N ILE A 27 7.30 5.36 6.34
CA ILE A 27 8.29 5.95 5.43
C ILE A 27 9.00 7.14 6.09
N GLY A 28 8.23 8.04 6.72
CA GLY A 28 8.77 9.19 7.43
C GLY A 28 9.74 8.81 8.55
N TYR A 29 9.45 7.73 9.28
CA TYR A 29 10.33 7.17 10.29
C TYR A 29 11.61 6.58 9.66
N MET A 30 11.49 5.79 8.59
CA MET A 30 12.63 5.19 7.91
C MET A 30 13.61 6.23 7.35
N LEU A 31 13.11 7.38 6.89
CA LEU A 31 13.95 8.51 6.45
C LEU A 31 14.80 9.10 7.59
N VAL A 32 14.32 9.04 8.84
CA VAL A 32 15.08 9.49 10.02
C VAL A 32 16.09 8.43 10.46
N VAL A 33 15.73 7.15 10.33
CA VAL A 33 16.63 6.01 10.66
C VAL A 33 17.80 5.90 9.69
N PHE A 34 17.59 6.22 8.41
CA PHE A 34 18.60 6.12 7.35
C PHE A 34 18.99 7.50 6.77
N PRO A 35 19.51 8.44 7.56
CA PRO A 35 19.73 9.83 7.13
C PRO A 35 20.84 9.98 6.08
N ALA A 36 21.79 9.04 6.03
CA ALA A 36 22.89 9.04 5.06
C ALA A 36 22.50 8.45 3.68
N SER A 37 21.31 7.88 3.56
CA SER A 37 20.83 7.27 2.31
C SER A 37 19.98 8.26 1.50
N SER A 38 19.92 8.05 0.19
CA SER A 38 18.98 8.80 -0.67
C SER A 38 17.54 8.65 -0.16
N ALA A 39 16.87 9.78 0.10
CA ALA A 39 15.51 9.81 0.61
C ALA A 39 14.54 9.03 -0.29
N LEU A 40 14.62 9.25 -1.61
CA LEU A 40 13.81 8.52 -2.57
C LEU A 40 14.06 7.00 -2.54
N ARG A 41 15.33 6.58 -2.44
CA ARG A 41 15.69 5.17 -2.33
C ARG A 41 15.09 4.54 -1.07
N VAL A 42 15.22 5.21 0.08
CA VAL A 42 14.68 4.71 1.35
C VAL A 42 13.15 4.61 1.26
N ALA A 43 12.48 5.67 0.78
CA ALA A 43 11.03 5.70 0.68
C ALA A 43 10.48 4.60 -0.23
N TRP A 44 11.05 4.42 -1.43
CA TRP A 44 10.64 3.38 -2.37
C TRP A 44 10.91 1.97 -1.83
N THR A 45 12.05 1.76 -1.18
CA THR A 45 12.40 0.47 -0.57
C THR A 45 11.40 0.13 0.54
N SER A 46 11.08 1.10 1.40
CA SER A 46 10.06 0.92 2.44
C SER A 46 8.69 0.59 1.86
N ALA A 47 8.22 1.33 0.86
CA ALA A 47 6.94 1.06 0.21
C ALA A 47 6.89 -0.32 -0.46
N PHE A 48 7.97 -0.73 -1.14
CA PHE A 48 8.07 -2.03 -1.78
C PHE A 48 7.97 -3.18 -0.76
N TRP A 49 8.69 -3.08 0.37
CA TRP A 49 8.64 -4.13 1.39
C TRP A 49 7.33 -4.14 2.18
N LEU A 50 6.70 -2.99 2.41
CA LEU A 50 5.34 -2.94 2.97
C LEU A 50 4.34 -3.61 2.03
N TRP A 51 4.42 -3.33 0.73
CA TRP A 51 3.59 -3.99 -0.27
C TRP A 51 3.80 -5.50 -0.27
N LEU A 52 5.06 -5.94 -0.37
CA LEU A 52 5.39 -7.36 -0.49
C LEU A 52 4.99 -8.13 0.77
N GLY A 53 5.33 -7.59 1.95
CA GLY A 53 5.12 -8.26 3.23
C GLY A 53 3.65 -8.36 3.66
N TYR A 54 2.83 -7.36 3.32
CA TYR A 54 1.46 -7.27 3.83
C TYR A 54 0.39 -7.32 2.73
N SER A 55 0.50 -6.51 1.69
CA SER A 55 -0.57 -6.40 0.67
C SER A 55 -0.55 -7.56 -0.32
N PHE A 56 0.63 -7.87 -0.88
CA PHE A 56 0.78 -8.88 -1.92
C PHE A 56 0.59 -10.29 -1.37
N THR A 57 1.24 -10.61 -0.25
CA THR A 57 1.09 -11.89 0.46
C THR A 57 -0.35 -12.16 0.86
N TYR A 58 -1.09 -11.14 1.33
CA TYR A 58 -2.50 -11.28 1.64
C TYR A 58 -3.34 -11.58 0.38
N ILE A 59 -3.11 -10.85 -0.72
CA ILE A 59 -3.84 -11.07 -1.98
C ILE A 59 -3.59 -12.46 -2.57
N LEU A 60 -2.42 -13.06 -2.35
CA LEU A 60 -2.12 -14.43 -2.79
C LEU A 60 -3.01 -15.49 -2.15
N THR A 61 -3.69 -15.18 -1.05
CA THR A 61 -4.70 -16.10 -0.48
C THR A 61 -5.92 -16.27 -1.39
N ALA A 62 -6.23 -15.27 -2.23
CA ALA A 62 -7.39 -15.30 -3.12
C ALA A 62 -7.33 -16.40 -4.20
N PRO A 63 -6.25 -16.57 -4.98
CA PRO A 63 -6.14 -17.73 -5.88
C PRO A 63 -6.02 -19.05 -5.12
N ALA A 64 -5.40 -19.05 -3.93
CA ALA A 64 -5.14 -20.26 -3.16
C ALA A 64 -6.40 -20.87 -2.52
N PHE A 65 -7.29 -20.04 -1.99
CA PHE A 65 -8.45 -20.49 -1.21
C PHE A 65 -9.80 -20.15 -1.85
N GLU A 66 -9.87 -19.07 -2.64
CA GLU A 66 -11.12 -18.61 -3.24
C GLU A 66 -11.24 -18.94 -4.73
N ASN A 67 -10.25 -19.66 -5.31
CA ASN A 67 -10.16 -19.96 -6.75
C ASN A 67 -10.29 -18.71 -7.64
N ARG A 68 -9.80 -17.55 -7.18
CA ARG A 68 -9.77 -16.32 -7.97
C ARG A 68 -8.73 -16.43 -9.09
N PRO A 69 -8.98 -15.83 -10.27
CA PRO A 69 -8.01 -15.84 -11.36
C PRO A 69 -6.75 -15.05 -10.99
N TRP A 70 -5.58 -15.44 -11.52
CA TRP A 70 -4.32 -14.73 -11.28
C TRP A 70 -4.33 -13.26 -11.73
N SER A 71 -5.17 -12.92 -12.71
CA SER A 71 -5.40 -11.52 -13.09
C SER A 71 -5.89 -10.67 -11.91
N TYR A 72 -6.67 -11.24 -10.99
CA TYR A 72 -7.09 -10.57 -9.76
C TYR A 72 -5.90 -10.18 -8.89
N VAL A 73 -4.91 -11.07 -8.78
CA VAL A 73 -3.69 -10.82 -7.99
C VAL A 73 -2.87 -9.69 -8.59
N PHE A 74 -2.62 -9.73 -9.90
CA PHE A 74 -1.77 -8.74 -10.55
C PHE A 74 -2.43 -7.35 -10.61
N ILE A 75 -3.75 -7.29 -10.87
CA ILE A 75 -4.47 -6.02 -10.92
C ILE A 75 -4.54 -5.38 -9.53
N ASN A 76 -5.03 -6.12 -8.52
CA ASN A 76 -5.19 -5.56 -7.18
C ASN A 76 -3.85 -5.38 -6.47
N GLY A 77 -2.93 -6.34 -6.63
CA GLY A 77 -1.58 -6.24 -6.10
C GLY A 77 -0.81 -5.07 -6.72
N GLY A 78 -0.89 -4.89 -8.03
CA GLY A 78 -0.29 -3.75 -8.73
C GLY A 78 -0.90 -2.41 -8.32
N TYR A 79 -2.23 -2.34 -8.18
CA TYR A 79 -2.94 -1.15 -7.69
C TYR A 79 -2.38 -0.69 -6.33
N TRP A 80 -2.24 -1.61 -5.37
CA TRP A 80 -1.68 -1.28 -4.06
C TRP A 80 -0.21 -0.86 -4.14
N LEU A 81 0.61 -1.55 -4.95
CA LEU A 81 2.01 -1.18 -5.14
C LEU A 81 2.15 0.25 -5.66
N VAL A 82 1.39 0.60 -6.71
CA VAL A 82 1.42 1.94 -7.29
C VAL A 82 0.97 2.98 -6.27
N GLY A 83 -0.11 2.74 -5.53
CA GLY A 83 -0.56 3.67 -4.48
C GLY A 83 0.50 3.93 -3.41
N LEU A 84 1.18 2.88 -2.94
CA LEU A 84 2.26 2.98 -1.96
C LEU A 84 3.49 3.71 -2.52
N LEU A 85 3.84 3.47 -3.79
CA LEU A 85 4.95 4.17 -4.46
C LEU A 85 4.65 5.65 -4.71
N VAL A 86 3.38 6.03 -4.94
CA VAL A 86 2.98 7.43 -5.02
C VAL A 86 3.20 8.13 -3.67
N ILE A 87 2.75 7.53 -2.56
CA ILE A 87 2.99 8.05 -1.21
C ILE A 87 4.50 8.18 -0.94
N ALA A 88 5.27 7.14 -1.29
CA ALA A 88 6.72 7.14 -1.13
C ALA A 88 7.41 8.23 -1.95
N SER A 89 6.96 8.47 -3.19
CA SER A 89 7.52 9.50 -4.06
C SER A 89 7.24 10.89 -3.52
N ILE A 90 6.00 11.15 -3.07
CA ILE A 90 5.64 12.43 -2.44
C ILE A 90 6.56 12.71 -1.24
N LEU A 91 6.75 11.73 -0.35
CA LEU A 91 7.57 11.91 0.85
C LEU A 91 9.07 11.96 0.57
N GLY A 92 9.55 11.15 -0.37
CA GLY A 92 10.96 11.08 -0.75
C GLY A 92 11.44 12.28 -1.58
N ILE A 93 10.52 13.06 -2.16
CA ILE A 93 10.81 14.31 -2.90
C ILE A 93 10.59 15.55 -2.01
N TRP A 94 9.60 15.53 -1.12
CA TRP A 94 9.29 16.69 -0.28
C TRP A 94 10.35 16.93 0.80
N ARG A 95 10.92 15.87 1.38
CA ARG A 95 12.06 16.00 2.30
C ARG A 95 13.37 16.14 1.56
#